data_AF-A0A7S1U3M2-F1
#
_entry.id   AF-A0A7S1U3M2-F1
#
_cell.length_a   1.000
_cell.length_b   1.000
_cell.length_c   1.000
_cell.angle_alpha   90.00
_cell.angle_beta   90.00
_cell.angle_gamma   90.00
#
_symmetry.space_group_name_H-M   'P 1'
#
loop_
_entity.id
_entity.type
_entity.pdbx_description
1 polymer ?
#
loop_
_entity_poly.entity_id
_entity_poly.type
_entity_poly.pdbx_seq_one_letter_code
_entity_poly.pdbx_strand_id
1 'polypeptide(L)'
;MSSSHLEHLRSSLELMERYENAVVAQVDKKPRTTKQRVWQQHAVRNLAGEIARTAQDALDTYADADGAFAAERAAMRGGDGGGGMLGAFYARLRATL
;
A
#
# COMPACT_ATOMS: atom_id res chain seq x y z
N MET A 1 10.89 -5.32 10.49
CA MET A 1 10.46 -6.09 9.30
C MET A 1 10.87 -5.26 8.10
N SER A 2 11.87 -5.70 7.32
CA SER A 2 12.21 -5.01 6.07
C SER A 2 11.05 -5.27 5.11
N SER A 3 10.22 -4.27 4.87
CA SER A 3 9.02 -4.37 4.05
C SER A 3 9.44 -4.49 2.59
N SER A 4 9.40 -5.71 2.07
CA SER A 4 9.48 -6.02 0.64
C SER A 4 8.65 -5.03 -0.19
N HIS A 5 9.11 -4.67 -1.38
CA HIS A 5 8.34 -3.83 -2.30
C HIS A 5 6.97 -4.44 -2.62
N LEU A 6 6.84 -5.77 -2.65
CA LEU A 6 5.56 -6.45 -2.81
C LEU A 6 4.63 -6.22 -1.62
N GLU A 7 5.15 -6.29 -0.40
CA GLU A 7 4.35 -6.02 0.81
C GLU A 7 3.98 -4.54 0.91
N HIS A 8 4.88 -3.64 0.51
CA HIS A 8 4.59 -2.22 0.42
C HIS A 8 3.44 -1.96 -0.56
N LEU A 9 3.53 -2.48 -1.80
CA LEU A 9 2.46 -2.39 -2.80
C LEU A 9 1.14 -2.96 -2.28
N ARG A 10 1.17 -4.15 -1.67
CA ARG A 10 -0.02 -4.77 -1.08
C ARG A 10 -0.65 -3.85 -0.03
N SER A 11 0.15 -3.30 0.88
CA SER A 11 -0.31 -2.41 1.94
C SER A 11 -0.88 -1.09 1.40
N SER A 12 -0.26 -0.52 0.36
CA SER A 12 -0.71 0.71 -0.28
C SER A 12 -2.05 0.52 -0.99
N LEU A 13 -2.23 -0.59 -1.72
CA LEU A 13 -3.50 -0.93 -2.37
C LEU A 13 -4.62 -1.18 -1.35
N GLU A 14 -4.33 -1.92 -0.27
CA GLU A 14 -5.29 -2.12 0.81
C GLU A 14 -5.68 -0.79 1.49
N LEU A 15 -4.72 0.12 1.66
CA LEU A 15 -4.99 1.43 2.24
C LEU A 15 -5.87 2.29 1.31
N MET A 16 -5.63 2.26 0.00
CA MET A 16 -6.50 2.91 -0.98
C MET A 16 -7.93 2.39 -0.90
N GLU A 17 -8.12 1.07 -0.87
CA GLU A 17 -9.45 0.45 -0.75
C GLU A 17 -10.16 0.88 0.54
N ARG A 18 -9.43 0.98 1.66
CA ARG A 18 -9.99 1.50 2.93
C ARG A 18 -10.43 2.96 2.82
N TYR A 19 -9.67 3.80 2.12
CA TYR A 19 -10.06 5.19 1.89
C TYR A 19 -11.27 5.30 0.96
N GLU A 20 -11.35 4.49 -0.09
CA GLU A 20 -12.50 4.44 -0.99
C GLU A 20 -13.77 4.05 -0.24
N ASN A 21 -13.69 3.00 0.59
CA ASN A 21 -14.79 2.59 1.47
C ASN A 21 -15.17 3.70 2.45
N ALA A 22 -14.21 4.44 3.00
CA ALA A 22 -14.48 5.59 3.84
C ALA A 22 -15.17 6.73 3.08
N VAL A 23 -14.80 6.99 1.81
CA VAL A 23 -15.47 7.97 0.94
C VAL A 23 -16.92 7.56 0.73
N VAL A 24 -17.19 6.29 0.36
CA VAL A 24 -18.55 5.76 0.20
C VAL A 24 -19.35 5.95 1.49
N ALA A 25 -18.77 5.61 2.64
CA ALA A 25 -19.41 5.80 3.94
C ALA A 25 -19.65 7.28 4.30
N GLN A 26 -18.82 8.22 3.84
CA GLN A 26 -19.12 9.64 4.00
C GLN A 26 -20.24 10.08 3.06
N VAL A 27 -20.23 9.67 1.79
CA VAL A 27 -21.22 10.08 0.78
C VAL A 27 -22.62 9.56 1.11
N ASP A 28 -22.75 8.37 1.69
CA ASP A 28 -24.04 7.79 2.09
C ASP A 28 -24.72 8.58 3.22
N LYS A 29 -23.95 9.35 4.01
CA LYS A 29 -24.51 10.25 5.04
C LYS A 29 -25.29 11.38 4.38
N LYS A 30 -26.55 11.55 4.78
CA LYS A 30 -27.41 12.66 4.33
C LYS A 30 -27.28 13.86 5.27
N PRO A 31 -26.52 14.93 4.91
CA PRO A 31 -26.37 16.09 5.77
C PRO A 31 -27.69 16.87 5.88
N ARG A 32 -28.08 17.24 7.10
CA ARG A 32 -29.33 17.98 7.38
C ARG A 32 -29.14 19.49 7.31
N THR A 33 -27.90 19.97 7.42
CA THR A 33 -27.56 21.40 7.42
C THR A 33 -26.46 21.71 6.43
N THR A 34 -26.39 22.97 5.98
CA THR A 34 -25.32 23.46 5.10
C THR A 34 -23.94 23.26 5.72
N LYS A 35 -23.79 23.52 7.03
CA LYS A 35 -22.54 23.29 7.76
C LYS A 35 -22.08 21.83 7.67
N GLN A 36 -23.00 20.88 7.86
CA GLN A 36 -22.70 19.45 7.76
C GLN A 36 -22.31 19.05 6.33
N ARG A 37 -22.97 19.62 5.32
CA ARG A 37 -22.64 19.38 3.91
C ARG A 37 -21.23 19.85 3.57
N VAL A 38 -20.86 21.06 3.99
CA VAL A 38 -19.51 21.61 3.77
C VAL A 38 -18.46 20.74 4.48
N TRP A 39 -18.72 20.36 5.73
CA TRP A 39 -17.82 19.46 6.46
C TRP A 39 -17.62 18.11 5.74
N GLN A 40 -18.71 17.50 5.27
CA GLN A 40 -18.68 16.26 4.49
C GLN A 40 -17.86 16.41 3.20
N GLN A 41 -18.02 17.51 2.47
CA GLN A 41 -17.24 17.79 1.26
C GLN A 41 -15.74 17.89 1.57
N HIS A 42 -15.34 18.55 2.65
CA HIS A 42 -13.94 18.59 3.07
C HIS A 42 -13.41 17.21 3.48
N ALA A 43 -14.21 16.42 4.20
CA ALA A 43 -13.82 15.06 4.58
C ALA A 43 -13.58 14.17 3.34
N VAL A 44 -14.50 14.20 2.37
CA VAL A 44 -14.36 13.46 1.10
C VAL A 44 -13.15 13.95 0.31
N ARG A 45 -12.94 15.27 0.20
CA ARG A 45 -11.77 15.84 -0.48
C ARG A 45 -10.46 15.35 0.13
N ASN A 46 -10.37 15.33 1.47
CA ASN A 46 -9.15 14.89 2.15
C ASN A 46 -8.88 13.41 1.88
N LEU A 47 -9.91 12.55 1.99
CA LEU A 47 -9.78 11.12 1.67
C LEU A 47 -9.36 10.90 0.21
N ALA A 48 -9.95 11.61 -0.74
CA ALA A 48 -9.56 11.55 -2.16
C ALA A 48 -8.10 12.01 -2.37
N GLY A 49 -7.64 13.00 -1.60
CA GLY A 49 -6.24 13.42 -1.60
C GLY A 49 -5.29 12.33 -1.12
N GLU A 50 -5.65 11.61 -0.06
CA GLU A 50 -4.84 10.47 0.42
C GLU A 50 -4.82 9.32 -0.59
N ILE A 51 -5.95 9.00 -1.23
CA ILE A 51 -5.99 8.01 -2.33
C ILE A 51 -5.02 8.40 -3.44
N ALA A 52 -5.04 9.66 -3.88
CA ALA A 52 -4.15 10.14 -4.94
C ALA A 52 -2.67 10.03 -4.57
N ARG A 53 -2.31 10.36 -3.31
CA ARG A 53 -0.93 10.20 -2.81
C ARG A 53 -0.50 8.75 -2.78
N THR A 54 -1.31 7.87 -2.17
CA THR A 54 -0.99 6.44 -2.07
C THR A 54 -0.93 5.78 -3.45
N ALA A 55 -1.78 6.21 -4.39
CA ALA A 55 -1.72 5.76 -5.77
C ALA A 55 -0.41 6.19 -6.46
N GLN A 56 0.04 7.42 -6.22
CA GLN A 56 1.31 7.90 -6.76
C GLN A 56 2.49 7.08 -6.19
N ASP A 57 2.53 6.83 -4.89
CA ASP A 57 3.58 6.01 -4.25
C ASP A 57 3.62 4.58 -4.84
N ALA A 58 2.44 3.99 -5.10
CA ALA A 58 2.34 2.68 -5.74
C ALA A 58 2.84 2.72 -7.20
N LEU A 59 2.47 3.76 -7.96
CA LEU A 59 2.95 3.96 -9.32
C LEU A 59 4.47 4.15 -9.38
N ASP A 60 5.04 4.89 -8.44
CA ASP A 60 6.49 5.11 -8.35
C ASP A 60 7.22 3.79 -8.05
N THR A 61 6.65 2.95 -7.20
CA THR A 61 7.16 1.59 -6.94
C THR A 61 7.09 0.71 -8.20
N TYR A 62 6.02 0.80 -8.98
CA TYR A 62 5.90 0.09 -10.26
C TYR A 62 6.83 0.65 -11.35
N ALA A 63 7.09 1.95 -11.33
CA ALA A 63 8.01 2.60 -12.27
C ALA A 63 9.44 2.09 -12.08
N ASP A 64 9.80 1.66 -10.86
CA ASP A 64 11.04 0.93 -10.55
C ASP A 64 12.29 1.66 -11.09
N ALA A 65 12.36 2.97 -10.86
CA ALA A 65 13.36 3.85 -11.48
C ALA A 65 14.81 3.48 -11.11
N ASP A 66 15.01 2.88 -9.94
CA ASP A 66 16.31 2.40 -9.47
C ASP A 66 16.53 0.89 -9.71
N GLY A 67 15.54 0.19 -10.27
CA GLY A 67 15.57 -1.25 -10.53
C GLY A 67 15.52 -2.13 -9.28
N ALA A 68 15.28 -1.55 -8.09
CA ALA A 68 15.27 -2.27 -6.82
C ALA A 68 14.15 -3.31 -6.77
N PHE A 69 12.98 -3.01 -7.35
CA PHE A 69 11.85 -3.94 -7.37
C PHE A 69 12.12 -5.12 -8.32
N ALA A 70 12.72 -4.89 -9.48
CA ALA A 70 13.19 -5.96 -10.36
C ALA A 70 14.27 -6.83 -9.70
N ALA A 71 15.24 -6.21 -9.03
CA ALA A 71 16.31 -6.92 -8.31
C ALA A 71 15.75 -7.78 -7.17
N GLU A 72 14.79 -7.26 -6.40
CA GLU A 72 14.12 -8.02 -5.34
C GLU A 72 13.40 -9.25 -5.90
N ARG A 73 12.63 -9.09 -6.99
CA ARG A 73 11.93 -10.21 -7.66
C ARG A 73 12.90 -11.25 -8.20
N ALA A 74 14.05 -10.83 -8.75
CA ALA A 74 15.08 -11.75 -9.22
C ALA A 74 15.71 -12.53 -8.04
N ALA A 75 15.99 -11.85 -6.92
CA ALA A 75 16.53 -12.47 -5.72
C ALA A 75 15.55 -13.46 -5.05
N MET A 76 14.24 -13.22 -5.16
CA MET A 76 13.21 -14.17 -4.70
C MET A 76 13.16 -15.45 -5.54
N ARG A 77 13.45 -15.38 -6.85
CA ARG A 77 13.41 -16.55 -7.76
C ARG A 77 14.49 -17.59 -7.46
N GLY A 78 15.56 -17.18 -6.77
CA GLY A 78 16.69 -18.03 -6.38
C GLY A 78 17.62 -18.35 -7.55
N GLY A 79 18.94 -18.18 -7.34
CA GLY A 79 19.94 -18.83 -8.20
C GLY A 79 20.06 -20.31 -7.84
N ASP A 80 20.54 -21.12 -8.78
CA ASP A 80 20.55 -22.59 -8.85
C ASP A 80 21.29 -23.35 -7.71
N GLY A 81 21.55 -22.73 -6.56
CA GLY A 81 22.31 -23.31 -5.45
C GLY A 81 21.73 -22.94 -4.09
N GLY A 82 20.72 -23.69 -3.65
CA GLY A 82 20.34 -23.94 -2.26
C GLY A 82 20.60 -22.86 -1.22
N GLY A 83 19.65 -21.93 -1.05
CA GLY A 83 19.62 -21.00 0.09
C GLY A 83 19.25 -19.56 -0.24
N GLY A 84 18.31 -19.33 -1.18
CA GLY A 84 17.89 -17.97 -1.57
C GLY A 84 17.26 -17.15 -0.43
N MET A 85 16.80 -15.93 -0.76
CA MET A 85 16.15 -14.97 0.15
C MET A 85 15.06 -15.62 1.03
N LEU A 86 14.31 -16.57 0.47
CA LEU A 86 13.27 -17.31 1.18
C LEU A 86 13.81 -18.17 2.34
N GLY A 87 14.94 -18.85 2.14
CA GLY A 87 15.59 -19.66 3.17
C GLY A 87 16.12 -18.81 4.32
N ALA A 88 16.77 -17.69 4.00
CA ALA A 88 17.24 -16.71 4.98
C ALA A 88 16.09 -16.08 5.78
N PHE A 89 14.97 -15.77 5.10
CA PHE A 89 13.76 -15.28 5.75
C PHE A 89 13.22 -16.26 6.78
N TYR A 90 13.03 -17.54 6.42
CA TYR A 90 12.52 -18.55 7.36
C TYR A 90 13.50 -18.89 8.48
N ALA A 91 14.80 -18.83 8.24
CA ALA A 91 15.81 -18.96 9.30
C ALA A 91 15.67 -17.83 10.32
N ARG A 92 15.52 -16.58 9.85
CA ARG A 92 15.29 -15.42 10.72
C ARG A 92 13.95 -15.49 11.44
N LEU A 93 12.88 -15.89 10.76
CA LEU A 93 11.55 -16.04 11.36
C LEU A 93 11.56 -17.04 12.51
N ARG A 94 12.24 -18.18 12.33
CA ARG A 94 12.42 -19.20 13.37
C ARG A 94 13.27 -18.73 14.56
N ALA A 95 14.20 -17.82 14.35
CA ALA A 95 15.00 -17.25 15.44
C ALA A 95 14.25 -16.17 16.24
N THR A 96 13.14 -15.66 15.72
CA THR A 96 12.31 -14.63 16.36
C THR A 96 11.01 -15.16 16.98
N LEU A 97 10.71 -16.44 16.78
CA LEU A 97 9.62 -17.18 17.42
C LEU A 97 10.16 -17.97 18.61
#